data_AF-A0AAW4HTA5-F1
#
_entry.id   AF-A0AAW4HTA5-F1
#
_cell.length_a   1.000
_cell.length_b   1.000
_cell.length_c   1.000
_cell.angle_alpha   90.00
_cell.angle_beta   90.00
_cell.angle_gamma   90.00
#
_symmetry.space_group_name_H-M   'P 1'
#
loop_
_entity.id
_entity.type
_entity.pdbx_description
1 polymer ?
#
loop_
_entity_poly.entity_id
_entity_poly.type
_entity_poly.pdbx_seq_one_letter_code
_entity_poly.pdbx_strand_id
1 'polypeptide(L)'
;MNAIDLSILNLKETRRRSEKLWNSLPNNFLNWKPDPEAMSFGEMIRHVWSSTFYYHMIIKNNGSINDICIPYDDEPITCVKKEIELAQSYFTDFIEYVQSISIAELDSRLIDRSDVGYQRYLGDMLLRIAYHDAVHAGQFLQYLRMVNLERPLIWD
;
A
#
# COMPACT_ATOMS: atom_id res chain seq x y z
N MET A 1 -3.54 -16.90 16.97
CA MET A 1 -2.96 -15.80 16.19
C MET A 1 -1.81 -15.23 17.00
N ASN A 2 -0.59 -15.43 16.51
CA ASN A 2 0.62 -14.80 17.05
C ASN A 2 0.80 -13.39 16.46
N ALA A 3 1.90 -12.70 16.81
CA ALA A 3 2.17 -11.34 16.34
C ALA A 3 2.37 -11.22 14.80
N ILE A 4 2.92 -12.26 14.17
CA ILE A 4 3.07 -12.33 12.70
C ILE A 4 1.69 -12.49 12.06
N ASP A 5 0.87 -13.43 12.54
CA ASP A 5 -0.48 -13.64 12.01
C ASP A 5 -1.33 -12.37 12.14
N LEU A 6 -1.21 -11.64 13.26
CA LEU A 6 -1.91 -10.37 13.48
C LEU A 6 -1.42 -9.27 12.53
N SER A 7 -0.11 -9.19 12.30
CA SER A 7 0.48 -8.22 11.37
C SER A 7 0.00 -8.48 9.94
N ILE A 8 -0.02 -9.75 9.52
CA ILE A 8 -0.56 -10.18 8.21
C ILE A 8 -2.05 -9.86 8.11
N LEU A 9 -2.84 -10.15 9.15
CA LEU A 9 -4.26 -9.83 9.18
C LEU A 9 -4.48 -8.33 8.99
N ASN A 10 -3.72 -7.48 9.70
CA ASN A 10 -3.81 -6.03 9.57
C ASN A 10 -3.49 -5.53 8.16
N LEU A 11 -2.42 -6.05 7.54
CA LEU A 11 -2.04 -5.74 6.17
C LEU A 11 -3.13 -6.14 5.17
N LYS A 12 -3.64 -7.36 5.27
CA LYS A 12 -4.70 -7.88 4.39
C LYS A 12 -6.02 -7.14 4.56
N GLU A 13 -6.46 -6.90 5.78
CA GLU A 13 -7.73 -6.22 6.03
C GLU A 13 -7.69 -4.74 5.65
N THR A 14 -6.52 -4.10 5.76
CA THR A 14 -6.38 -2.72 5.24
C THR A 14 -6.43 -2.72 3.72
N ARG A 15 -5.67 -3.60 3.06
CA ARG A 15 -5.69 -3.72 1.59
C ARG A 15 -7.08 -4.07 1.04
N ARG A 16 -7.80 -5.00 1.67
CA ARG A 16 -9.17 -5.39 1.30
C ARG A 16 -10.12 -4.17 1.31
N ARG A 17 -10.01 -3.31 2.32
CA ARG A 17 -10.82 -2.08 2.41
C ARG A 17 -10.46 -1.07 1.32
N SER A 18 -9.18 -0.90 1.03
CA SER A 18 -8.71 -0.06 -0.07
C SER A 18 -9.21 -0.58 -1.42
N GLU A 19 -9.12 -1.88 -1.69
CA GLU A 19 -9.68 -2.49 -2.90
C GLU A 19 -11.19 -2.33 -3.00
N LYS A 20 -11.92 -2.43 -1.89
CA LYS A 20 -13.37 -2.17 -1.86
C LYS A 20 -13.69 -0.73 -2.28
N LEU A 21 -12.89 0.25 -1.85
CA LEU A 21 -13.02 1.65 -2.29
C LEU A 21 -12.67 1.83 -3.76
N TRP A 22 -11.57 1.23 -4.20
CA TRP A 22 -11.11 1.39 -5.58
C TRP A 22 -12.12 0.79 -6.55
N ASN A 23 -12.68 -0.37 -6.24
CA ASN A 23 -13.67 -1.02 -7.10
C ASN A 23 -15.00 -0.26 -7.21
N SER A 24 -15.28 0.73 -6.35
CA SER A 24 -16.45 1.60 -6.50
C SER A 24 -16.20 2.79 -7.44
N LEU A 25 -14.97 3.00 -7.91
CA LEU A 25 -14.61 4.12 -8.77
C LEU A 25 -14.98 3.83 -10.24
N PRO A 26 -15.81 4.67 -10.88
CA PRO A 26 -16.01 4.59 -12.32
C PRO A 26 -14.73 4.96 -13.07
N ASN A 27 -14.31 4.15 -14.05
CA ASN A 27 -13.04 4.33 -14.75
C ASN A 27 -12.85 5.72 -15.40
N ASN A 28 -13.94 6.41 -15.77
CA ASN A 28 -13.87 7.76 -16.33
C ASN A 28 -13.38 8.84 -15.33
N PHE A 29 -13.28 8.51 -14.03
CA PHE A 29 -12.73 9.39 -13.00
C PHE A 29 -11.26 9.12 -12.68
N LEU A 30 -10.59 8.15 -13.31
CA LEU A 30 -9.20 7.80 -12.95
C LEU A 30 -8.23 8.99 -13.00
N ASN A 31 -8.41 9.89 -13.97
CA ASN A 31 -7.56 11.06 -14.15
C ASN A 31 -8.00 12.28 -13.31
N TRP A 32 -9.10 12.18 -12.57
CA TRP A 32 -9.56 13.28 -11.72
C TRP A 32 -8.66 13.41 -10.49
N LYS A 33 -8.33 14.66 -10.15
CA LYS A 33 -7.59 15.07 -8.95
C LYS A 33 -8.21 16.32 -8.34
N PRO A 34 -8.10 16.52 -7.01
CA PRO A 34 -8.69 17.66 -6.32
C PRO A 34 -8.04 19.00 -6.69
N ASP A 35 -6.76 18.98 -7.07
CA ASP A 35 -5.98 20.12 -7.52
C ASP A 35 -4.84 19.63 -8.43
N PRO A 36 -4.12 20.52 -9.15
CA PRO A 36 -3.09 20.13 -10.11
C PRO A 36 -1.89 19.35 -9.54
N GLU A 37 -1.54 19.61 -8.27
CA GLU A 37 -0.36 19.06 -7.59
C GLU A 37 -0.67 17.73 -6.86
N ALA A 38 -1.95 17.42 -6.68
CA ALA A 38 -2.39 16.17 -6.09
C ALA A 38 -2.29 15.00 -7.07
N MET A 39 -2.08 13.80 -6.53
CA MET A 39 -2.34 12.56 -7.27
C MET A 39 -3.81 12.49 -7.66
N SER A 40 -4.08 12.02 -8.88
CA SER A 40 -5.38 11.56 -9.33
C SER A 40 -5.79 10.27 -8.63
N PHE A 41 -7.05 9.87 -8.82
CA PHE A 41 -7.51 8.58 -8.32
C PHE A 41 -6.65 7.41 -8.80
N GLY A 42 -6.33 7.38 -10.10
CA GLY A 42 -5.51 6.35 -10.71
C GLY A 42 -4.09 6.34 -10.15
N GLU A 43 -3.46 7.52 -10.08
CA GLU A 43 -2.11 7.68 -9.51
C GLU A 43 -2.06 7.27 -8.04
N MET A 44 -3.09 7.57 -7.25
CA MET A 44 -3.17 7.15 -5.84
C MET A 44 -3.30 5.63 -5.69
N ILE A 45 -4.07 4.96 -6.56
CA ILE A 45 -4.15 3.48 -6.57
C ILE A 45 -2.77 2.89 -6.91
N ARG A 46 -2.15 3.36 -8.00
CA ARG A 46 -0.80 2.94 -8.41
C ARG A 46 0.21 3.14 -7.28
N HIS A 47 0.23 4.33 -6.67
CA HIS A 47 1.12 4.69 -5.58
C HIS A 47 1.03 3.73 -4.39
N VAL A 48 -0.18 3.38 -3.95
CA VAL A 48 -0.38 2.44 -2.83
C VAL A 48 0.12 1.04 -3.18
N TRP A 49 -0.13 0.56 -4.39
CA TRP A 49 0.38 -0.73 -4.86
C TRP A 49 1.91 -0.76 -4.98
N SER A 50 2.48 0.23 -5.66
CA SER A 50 3.93 0.39 -5.82
C SER A 50 4.62 0.50 -4.46
N SER A 51 4.00 1.17 -3.49
CA SER A 51 4.52 1.29 -2.12
C SER A 51 4.67 -0.07 -1.43
N THR A 52 3.76 -1.02 -1.63
CA THR A 52 3.91 -2.38 -1.07
C THR A 52 5.18 -3.06 -1.58
N PHE A 53 5.40 -3.03 -2.90
CA PHE A 53 6.60 -3.61 -3.49
C PHE A 53 7.86 -2.92 -2.95
N TYR A 54 7.85 -1.58 -2.92
CA TYR A 54 8.94 -0.78 -2.41
C TYR A 54 9.29 -1.12 -0.95
N TYR A 55 8.28 -1.18 -0.07
CA TYR A 55 8.46 -1.55 1.33
C TYR A 55 8.95 -2.99 1.50
N HIS A 56 8.46 -3.93 0.70
CA HIS A 56 8.96 -5.30 0.69
C HIS A 56 10.46 -5.33 0.40
N MET A 57 10.91 -4.58 -0.61
CA MET A 57 12.33 -4.49 -0.94
C MET A 57 13.14 -3.84 0.19
N ILE A 58 12.69 -2.72 0.77
CA ILE A 58 13.33 -2.09 1.94
C ILE A 58 13.52 -3.09 3.07
N ILE A 59 12.48 -3.86 3.38
CA ILE A 59 12.51 -4.82 4.47
C ILE A 59 13.52 -5.94 4.18
N LYS A 60 13.58 -6.44 2.94
CA LYS A 60 14.59 -7.45 2.53
C LYS A 60 16.02 -6.91 2.61
N ASN A 61 16.21 -5.61 2.39
CA ASN A 61 17.51 -4.95 2.43
C ASN A 61 17.89 -4.43 3.82
N ASN A 62 17.00 -4.51 4.82
CA ASN A 62 17.15 -3.87 6.13
C ASN A 62 17.41 -2.36 6.07
N GLY A 63 16.94 -1.69 5.02
CA GLY A 63 17.19 -0.26 4.83
C GLY A 63 16.90 0.22 3.42
N SER A 64 17.26 1.48 3.16
CA SER A 64 17.01 2.14 1.86
C SER A 64 17.71 1.43 0.70
N ILE A 65 17.06 1.44 -0.46
CA ILE A 65 17.57 0.87 -1.72
C ILE A 65 17.66 2.01 -2.72
N ASN A 66 18.84 2.14 -3.34
CA ASN A 66 19.05 3.05 -4.46
C ASN A 66 18.57 2.39 -5.76
N ASP A 67 18.02 3.20 -6.68
CA ASP A 67 17.69 2.78 -8.05
C ASP A 67 16.70 1.60 -8.14
N ILE A 68 15.70 1.58 -7.26
CA ILE A 68 14.64 0.57 -7.34
C ILE A 68 13.74 0.83 -8.56
N CYS A 69 13.65 -0.16 -9.43
CA CYS A 69 12.70 -0.16 -10.54
C CYS A 69 11.40 -0.81 -10.09
N ILE A 70 10.30 -0.05 -10.08
CA ILE A 70 8.96 -0.61 -9.84
C ILE A 70 8.53 -1.33 -11.11
N PRO A 71 8.17 -2.62 -11.07
CA PRO A 71 8.01 -3.44 -12.28
C PRO A 71 6.93 -2.98 -13.28
N TYR A 72 5.99 -2.15 -12.85
CA TYR A 72 4.82 -1.71 -13.62
C TYR A 72 4.64 -0.19 -13.57
N ASP A 73 5.68 0.58 -13.26
CA ASP A 73 5.56 2.04 -13.15
C ASP A 73 5.22 2.69 -14.50
N ASP A 74 5.78 2.17 -15.60
CA ASP A 74 5.57 2.66 -16.96
C ASP A 74 4.25 2.17 -17.59
N GLU A 75 3.51 1.28 -16.92
CA GLU A 75 2.23 0.78 -17.43
C GLU A 75 1.15 1.88 -17.38
N PRO A 76 0.37 2.08 -18.46
CA PRO A 76 -0.65 3.11 -18.48
C PRO A 76 -1.79 2.78 -17.51
N ILE A 77 -2.20 3.76 -16.73
CA ILE A 77 -3.34 3.64 -15.82
C ILE A 77 -4.64 3.73 -16.62
N THR A 78 -5.33 2.61 -16.78
CA THR A 78 -6.48 2.47 -17.69
C THR A 78 -7.79 2.08 -16.99
N CYS A 79 -7.72 1.16 -16.03
CA CYS A 79 -8.85 0.77 -15.21
C CYS A 79 -8.38 0.22 -13.85
N VAL A 80 -9.23 0.31 -12.83
CA VAL A 80 -8.95 -0.19 -11.48
C VAL A 80 -8.56 -1.67 -11.49
N LYS A 81 -9.27 -2.48 -12.29
CA LYS A 81 -9.01 -3.92 -12.40
C LYS A 81 -7.57 -4.21 -12.85
N LYS A 82 -7.07 -3.46 -13.83
CA LYS A 82 -5.71 -3.64 -14.35
C LYS A 82 -4.65 -3.29 -13.30
N GLU A 83 -4.87 -2.23 -12.52
CA GLU A 83 -3.98 -1.85 -11.42
C GLU A 83 -3.88 -2.96 -10.36
N ILE A 84 -5.01 -3.55 -9.97
CA ILE A 84 -5.03 -4.68 -9.04
C ILE A 84 -4.31 -5.89 -9.66
N GLU A 85 -4.60 -6.25 -10.91
CA GLU A 85 -3.96 -7.38 -11.60
C GLU A 85 -2.45 -7.25 -11.71
N LEU A 86 -1.93 -6.04 -11.95
CA LEU A 86 -0.49 -5.77 -12.07
C LEU A 86 0.25 -5.99 -10.74
N ALA A 87 -0.39 -5.67 -9.62
CA ALA A 87 0.29 -5.57 -8.34
C ALA A 87 -0.02 -6.72 -7.35
N GLN A 88 -1.07 -7.52 -7.63
CA GLN A 88 -1.55 -8.58 -6.74
C GLN A 88 -0.46 -9.61 -6.39
N SER A 89 0.33 -10.05 -7.36
CA SER A 89 1.40 -11.03 -7.12
C SER A 89 2.43 -10.50 -6.13
N TYR A 90 2.84 -9.24 -6.27
CA TYR A 90 3.81 -8.62 -5.38
C TYR A 90 3.30 -8.45 -3.94
N PHE A 91 2.00 -8.23 -3.77
CA PHE A 91 1.40 -8.23 -2.43
C PHE A 91 1.33 -9.64 -1.84
N THR A 92 0.99 -10.66 -2.64
CA THR A 92 1.06 -12.06 -2.21
C THR A 92 2.48 -12.42 -1.78
N ASP A 93 3.49 -12.12 -2.60
CA ASP A 93 4.90 -12.35 -2.28
C ASP A 93 5.33 -11.63 -0.99
N PHE A 94 4.87 -10.40 -0.78
CA PHE A 94 5.14 -9.65 0.44
C PHE A 94 4.52 -10.33 1.66
N ILE A 95 3.27 -10.78 1.58
CA ILE A 95 2.60 -11.48 2.68
C ILE A 95 3.30 -12.81 2.99
N GLU A 96 3.67 -13.58 1.97
CA GLU A 96 4.41 -14.84 2.14
C GLU A 96 5.77 -14.60 2.80
N TYR A 97 6.45 -13.53 2.40
CA TYR A 97 7.68 -13.10 3.04
C TYR A 97 7.46 -12.76 4.52
N VAL A 98 6.43 -11.96 4.86
CA VAL A 98 6.10 -11.64 6.26
C VAL A 98 5.78 -12.91 7.07
N GLN A 99 5.10 -13.88 6.46
CA GLN A 99 4.78 -15.17 7.10
C GLN A 99 6.03 -15.99 7.44
N SER A 100 7.10 -15.85 6.66
CA SER A 100 8.37 -16.57 6.85
C SER A 100 9.25 -15.97 7.96
N ILE A 101 8.95 -14.75 8.42
CA ILE A 101 9.72 -14.04 9.45
C ILE A 101 9.48 -14.67 10.82
N SER A 102 10.55 -14.77 11.62
CA SER A 102 10.43 -15.21 13.00
C SER A 102 9.85 -14.12 13.90
N ILE A 103 9.06 -14.50 14.92
CA ILE A 103 8.47 -13.52 15.86
C ILE A 103 9.54 -12.67 16.55
N ALA A 104 10.71 -13.24 16.85
CA ALA A 104 11.82 -12.55 17.49
C ALA A 104 12.50 -11.48 16.60
N GLU A 105 12.27 -11.49 15.27
CA GLU A 105 12.78 -10.42 14.41
C GLU A 105 11.94 -9.14 14.50
N LEU A 106 10.69 -9.22 14.98
CA LEU A 106 9.80 -8.06 15.06
C LEU A 106 10.34 -6.95 15.98
N ASP A 107 11.03 -7.32 17.05
CA ASP A 107 11.61 -6.41 18.04
C ASP A 107 13.14 -6.27 17.95
N SER A 108 13.83 -7.16 17.23
CA SER A 108 15.29 -7.15 17.13
C SER A 108 15.82 -6.66 15.78
N ARG A 109 15.08 -6.86 14.67
CA ARG A 109 15.57 -6.49 13.34
C ARG A 109 15.30 -5.02 13.07
N LEU A 110 16.37 -4.23 13.00
CA LEU A 110 16.31 -2.80 12.69
C LEU A 110 16.30 -2.58 11.17
N ILE A 111 15.35 -1.78 10.70
CA ILE A 111 15.33 -1.24 9.33
C ILE A 111 15.92 0.17 9.38
N ASP A 112 17.12 0.33 8.81
CA ASP A 112 17.86 1.58 8.83
C ASP A 112 17.51 2.44 7.61
N ARG A 113 16.80 3.53 7.86
CA ARG A 113 16.45 4.55 6.86
C ARG A 113 16.88 5.93 7.34
N SER A 114 18.00 5.99 8.06
CA SER A 114 18.57 7.23 8.60
C SER A 114 18.88 8.25 7.50
N ASP A 115 19.16 7.79 6.27
CA ASP A 115 19.30 8.59 5.06
C ASP A 115 18.05 9.42 4.73
N VAL A 116 16.85 8.95 5.10
CA VAL A 116 15.58 9.67 4.99
C VAL A 116 14.98 10.04 6.36
N GLY A 117 15.81 10.02 7.40
CA GLY A 117 15.50 10.59 8.71
C GLY A 117 14.80 9.67 9.71
N TYR A 118 14.80 8.34 9.52
CA TYR A 118 14.24 7.44 10.54
C TYR A 118 14.86 6.04 10.59
N GLN A 119 14.79 5.42 11.77
CA GLN A 119 15.09 4.00 11.96
C GLN A 119 13.94 3.35 12.71
N ARG A 120 13.59 2.13 12.36
CA ARG A 120 12.42 1.43 12.92
C ARG A 120 12.67 -0.06 13.01
N TYR A 121 12.23 -0.68 14.10
CA TYR A 121 12.19 -2.13 14.18
C TYR A 121 11.15 -2.68 13.20
N LEU A 122 11.35 -3.92 12.77
CA LEU A 122 10.52 -4.58 11.77
C LEU A 122 9.03 -4.55 12.11
N GLY A 123 8.66 -4.83 13.36
CA GLY A 123 7.27 -4.78 13.80
C GLY A 123 6.62 -3.42 13.59
N ASP A 124 7.33 -2.33 13.94
CA ASP A 124 6.88 -0.95 13.69
C ASP A 124 6.74 -0.70 12.18
N MET A 125 7.71 -1.15 11.38
CA MET A 125 7.65 -1.02 9.92
C MET A 125 6.42 -1.71 9.32
N LEU A 126 6.05 -2.91 9.77
CA LEU A 126 4.86 -3.60 9.28
C LEU A 126 3.56 -2.83 9.61
N LEU A 127 3.47 -2.27 10.82
CA LEU A 127 2.33 -1.43 11.21
C LEU A 127 2.27 -0.13 10.41
N ARG A 128 3.43 0.49 10.15
CA ARG A 128 3.55 1.70 9.33
C ARG A 128 3.05 1.46 7.90
N ILE A 129 3.33 0.30 7.30
CA ILE A 129 2.89 -0.05 5.95
C ILE A 129 1.36 -0.12 5.88
N ALA A 130 0.72 -0.80 6.83
CA ALA A 130 -0.74 -0.84 6.91
C ALA A 130 -1.31 0.57 7.15
N TYR A 131 -0.72 1.36 8.04
CA TYR A 131 -1.19 2.71 8.32
C TYR A 131 -1.09 3.63 7.08
N HIS A 132 -0.03 3.52 6.29
CA HIS A 132 0.14 4.25 5.03
C HIS A 132 -0.99 3.98 4.04
N ASP A 133 -1.37 2.70 3.86
CA ASP A 133 -2.50 2.30 3.03
C ASP A 133 -3.82 2.89 3.57
N ALA A 134 -4.06 2.82 4.89
CA ALA A 134 -5.24 3.39 5.53
C ALA A 134 -5.36 4.92 5.37
N VAL A 135 -4.23 5.65 5.42
CA VAL A 135 -4.20 7.10 5.18
C VAL A 135 -4.68 7.41 3.76
N HIS A 136 -4.19 6.68 2.76
CA HIS A 136 -4.63 6.86 1.38
C HIS A 136 -6.06 6.36 1.13
N ALA A 137 -6.54 5.35 1.85
CA ALA A 137 -7.96 4.98 1.84
C ALA A 137 -8.85 6.13 2.33
N GLY A 138 -8.43 6.83 3.39
CA GLY A 138 -9.09 8.05 3.87
C GLY A 138 -9.07 9.20 2.85
N GLN A 139 -7.92 9.41 2.20
CA GLN A 139 -7.78 10.40 1.11
C GLN A 139 -8.70 10.06 -0.07
N PHE A 140 -8.76 8.78 -0.47
CA PHE A 140 -9.63 8.28 -1.54
C PHE A 140 -11.11 8.52 -1.21
N LEU A 141 -11.54 8.23 0.02
CA LEU A 141 -12.90 8.54 0.50
C LEU A 141 -13.23 10.03 0.40
N GLN A 142 -12.27 10.90 0.73
CA GLN A 142 -12.45 12.34 0.59
C GLN A 142 -12.60 12.74 -0.88
N TYR A 143 -11.81 12.16 -1.78
CA TYR A 143 -11.93 12.42 -3.21
C TYR A 143 -13.30 12.02 -3.75
N LEU A 144 -13.79 10.81 -3.40
CA LEU A 144 -15.14 10.37 -3.76
C LEU A 144 -16.21 11.37 -3.31
N ARG A 145 -16.05 11.95 -2.11
CA ARG A 145 -16.96 12.99 -1.59
C ARG A 145 -16.92 14.26 -2.43
N MET A 146 -15.74 14.70 -2.88
CA MET A 146 -15.58 15.93 -3.67
C MET A 146 -16.24 15.83 -5.05
N VAL A 147 -16.25 14.65 -5.66
CA VAL A 147 -16.92 14.40 -6.95
C VAL A 147 -18.35 13.86 -6.81
N ASN A 148 -18.90 13.88 -5.59
CA ASN A 148 -20.24 13.39 -5.28
C ASN A 148 -20.51 11.95 -5.74
N LEU A 149 -19.50 11.08 -5.66
CA LEU A 149 -19.65 9.64 -5.89
C LEU A 149 -20.08 8.92 -4.60
N GLU A 150 -20.72 7.77 -4.78
CA GLU A 150 -21.06 6.88 -3.68
C GLU A 150 -19.78 6.39 -2.99
N ARG A 151 -19.86 6.24 -1.66
CA ARG A 151 -18.76 5.75 -0.84
C ARG A 151 -19.20 4.40 -0.26
N PRO A 152 -18.54 3.29 -0.64
CA PRO A 152 -18.92 1.98 -0.13
C PRO A 152 -18.66 1.90 1.38
N LEU A 153 -19.47 1.09 2.08
CA LEU A 153 -19.26 0.82 3.50
C LEU A 153 -18.01 -0.05 3.69
N ILE A 154 -16.94 0.49 4.26
CA ILE A 154 -15.67 -0.23 4.51
C ILE A 154 -15.55 -0.82 5.92
N TRP A 155 -16.61 -0.71 6.72
CA TRP A 155 -16.69 -1.16 8.11
C TRP A 155 -17.47 -2.47 8.27
N ASP A 156 -17.55 -3.26 7.20
CA ASP A 156 -18.31 -4.51 7.15
C ASP A 156 -17.73 -5.60 8.07
#